data_AF-A0A7S3PAE1-F1
#
_entry.id   AF-A0A7S3PAE1-F1
#
_cell.length_a   1.000
_cell.length_b   1.000
_cell.length_c   1.000
_cell.angle_alpha   90.00
_cell.angle_beta   90.00
_cell.angle_gamma   90.00
#
_symmetry.space_group_name_H-M   'P 1'
#
loop_
_entity.id
_entity.type
_entity.pdbx_description
1 polymer ?
#
loop_
_entity_poly.entity_id
_entity_poly.type
_entity_poly.pdbx_seq_one_letter_code
_entity_poly.pdbx_strand_id
1 'polypeptide(L)'
;MSITANAALAVLNHLIQEPAYSILRTEEQLGYVVFSQLKTSGANVKQMMILVQGDAYDPIFVSDRIEVFVQNFRQSLTAMPAEEFATNVEAVFQILTEKKKNLPEEAYYHWQYISNDTFEFDRTKKIAQLVKTVTKEDVLRLFDRFMLAGTPDRRKLSVQAFGSGHLDLIDKPLPEGVRLVTSVDDFVRH
;
A
#
# COMPACT_ATOMS: atom_id res chain seq x y z
N MET A 1 9.63 6.69 -10.42
CA MET A 1 8.89 7.72 -9.65
C MET A 1 9.89 8.70 -9.02
N SER A 2 9.61 10.00 -9.04
CA SER A 2 10.53 11.02 -8.49
C SER A 2 10.68 10.89 -6.97
N ILE A 3 11.74 11.48 -6.41
CA ILE A 3 11.96 11.45 -4.97
C ILE A 3 10.91 12.23 -4.19
N THR A 4 10.40 13.33 -4.74
CA THR A 4 9.27 14.09 -4.20
C THR A 4 8.00 13.25 -4.14
N ALA A 5 7.71 12.48 -5.20
CA ALA A 5 6.56 11.57 -5.19
C ALA A 5 6.74 10.42 -4.18
N ASN A 6 7.98 9.96 -3.92
CA ASN A 6 8.22 9.00 -2.85
C ASN A 6 7.94 9.59 -1.45
N ALA A 7 8.19 10.88 -1.24
CA ALA A 7 7.86 11.54 0.03
C ALA A 7 6.34 11.59 0.24
N ALA A 8 5.58 11.97 -0.79
CA ALA A 8 4.12 11.93 -0.72
C ALA A 8 3.56 10.50 -0.57
N LEU A 9 4.18 9.50 -1.20
CA LEU A 9 3.83 8.09 -0.96
C LEU A 9 4.13 7.61 0.47
N ALA A 10 5.21 8.09 1.09
CA ALA A 10 5.52 7.76 2.48
C ALA A 10 4.43 8.29 3.43
N VAL A 11 3.95 9.51 3.17
CA VAL A 11 2.80 10.08 3.88
C VAL A 11 1.54 9.27 3.61
N LEU A 12 1.23 8.95 2.35
CA LEU A 12 0.07 8.12 2.01
C LEU A 12 0.09 6.76 2.73
N ASN A 13 1.25 6.09 2.74
CA ASN A 13 1.42 4.81 3.42
C ASN A 13 1.14 4.91 4.92
N HIS A 14 1.61 5.98 5.57
CA HIS A 14 1.33 6.19 6.98
C HIS A 14 -0.17 6.42 7.25
N LEU A 15 -0.80 7.28 6.43
CA LEU A 15 -2.21 7.66 6.60
C LEU A 15 -3.18 6.50 6.38
N ILE A 16 -2.86 5.54 5.50
CA ILE A 16 -3.76 4.41 5.19
C ILE A 16 -3.62 3.24 6.17
N GLN A 17 -2.55 3.19 6.97
CA GLN A 17 -2.26 2.05 7.86
C GLN A 17 -3.30 1.88 8.97
N GLU A 18 -3.56 2.94 9.73
CA GLU A 18 -4.52 2.87 10.83
C GLU A 18 -5.96 2.64 10.32
N PRO A 19 -6.47 3.36 9.30
CA PRO A 19 -7.83 3.14 8.81
C PRO A 19 -8.02 1.76 8.17
N ALA A 20 -7.02 1.25 7.45
CA ALA A 20 -7.09 -0.10 6.88
C ALA A 20 -7.19 -1.15 7.98
N TYR A 21 -6.43 -0.98 9.08
CA TYR A 21 -6.56 -1.84 10.24
C TYR A 21 -7.93 -1.65 10.91
N SER A 22 -8.28 -0.45 11.35
CA SER A 22 -9.52 -0.21 12.10
C SER A 22 -10.76 -0.71 11.36
N ILE A 23 -10.92 -0.31 10.09
CA ILE A 23 -12.12 -0.65 9.32
C ILE A 23 -12.15 -2.14 8.97
N LEU A 24 -11.10 -2.68 8.35
CA LEU A 24 -11.14 -4.06 7.85
C LEU A 24 -10.97 -5.11 8.96
N ARG A 25 -10.21 -4.81 10.03
CA ARG A 25 -9.98 -5.73 11.16
C ARG A 25 -11.00 -5.56 12.26
N THR A 26 -11.22 -4.33 12.73
CA THR A 26 -11.96 -4.07 13.97
C THR A 26 -13.45 -3.94 13.71
N GLU A 27 -13.83 -3.13 12.72
CA GLU A 27 -15.23 -2.84 12.40
C GLU A 27 -15.88 -3.95 11.57
N GLU A 28 -15.27 -4.30 10.43
CA GLU A 28 -15.81 -5.30 9.49
C GLU A 28 -15.40 -6.74 9.84
N GLN A 29 -14.40 -6.91 10.71
CA GLN A 29 -13.93 -8.22 11.20
C GLN A 29 -13.58 -9.21 10.09
N LEU A 30 -12.99 -8.74 8.99
CA LEU A 30 -12.76 -9.55 7.78
C LEU A 30 -11.66 -10.61 7.93
N GLY A 31 -10.75 -10.42 8.89
CA GLY A 31 -9.68 -11.38 9.15
C GLY A 31 -8.94 -11.06 10.42
N TYR A 32 -8.06 -11.96 10.86
CA TYR A 32 -7.25 -11.78 12.06
C TYR A 32 -5.91 -11.10 11.82
N VAL A 33 -5.39 -11.18 10.60
CA VAL A 33 -4.24 -10.37 10.14
C VAL A 33 -4.74 -9.39 9.10
N VAL A 34 -4.53 -8.11 9.37
CA VAL A 34 -4.83 -7.01 8.45
C VAL A 34 -3.70 -6.01 8.53
N PHE A 35 -3.13 -5.64 7.38
CA PHE A 35 -2.21 -4.50 7.32
C PHE A 35 -2.13 -3.92 5.92
N SER A 36 -1.64 -2.69 5.83
CA SER A 36 -1.22 -2.08 4.58
C SER A 36 0.28 -1.75 4.60
N GLN A 37 0.90 -1.85 3.43
CA GLN A 37 2.33 -1.65 3.29
C GLN A 37 2.70 -1.14 1.90
N LEU A 38 3.57 -0.14 1.86
CA LEU A 38 4.29 0.29 0.68
C LEU A 38 5.52 -0.60 0.46
N LYS A 39 5.51 -1.36 -0.63
CA LYS A 39 6.65 -2.17 -1.08
C LYS A 39 7.37 -1.49 -2.23
N THR A 40 8.68 -1.72 -2.29
CA THR A 40 9.52 -1.33 -3.43
C THR A 40 10.13 -2.59 -4.01
N SER A 41 10.02 -2.75 -5.33
CA SER A 41 10.58 -3.90 -6.05
C SER A 41 11.49 -3.43 -7.18
N GLY A 42 12.65 -4.08 -7.31
CA GLY A 42 13.67 -3.74 -8.29
C GLY A 42 14.12 -2.28 -8.16
N ALA A 43 14.52 -1.68 -9.29
CA ALA A 43 15.15 -0.36 -9.29
C ALA A 43 14.27 0.77 -8.70
N ASN A 44 12.93 0.74 -8.87
CA ASN A 44 12.04 1.77 -8.29
C ASN A 44 10.51 1.50 -8.42
N VAL A 45 10.07 0.25 -8.57
CA VAL A 45 8.62 -0.02 -8.72
C VAL A 45 7.96 0.06 -7.34
N LYS A 46 6.96 0.92 -7.19
CA LYS A 46 6.23 1.13 -5.93
C LYS A 46 4.90 0.38 -5.97
N GLN A 47 4.56 -0.29 -4.88
CA GLN A 47 3.35 -1.06 -4.74
C GLN A 47 2.71 -0.77 -3.39
N MET A 48 1.45 -0.33 -3.39
CA MET A 48 0.64 -0.29 -2.18
C MET A 48 -0.07 -1.63 -2.03
N MET A 49 0.17 -2.31 -0.92
CA MET A 49 -0.42 -3.60 -0.61
C MET A 49 -1.39 -3.44 0.56
N ILE A 50 -2.56 -4.08 0.46
CA ILE A 50 -3.45 -4.34 1.59
C ILE A 50 -3.55 -5.86 1.67
N LEU A 51 -3.21 -6.43 2.82
CA LEU A 51 -3.30 -7.85 3.11
C LEU A 51 -4.36 -8.07 4.17
N VAL A 52 -5.28 -8.99 3.90
CA VAL A 52 -6.26 -9.50 4.85
C VAL A 52 -6.17 -11.02 4.84
N GLN A 53 -6.03 -11.62 6.02
CA GLN A 53 -6.05 -13.06 6.23
C GLN A 53 -7.01 -13.39 7.36
N GLY A 54 -7.98 -14.24 7.05
CA GLY A 54 -9.08 -14.66 7.91
C GLY A 54 -9.68 -15.96 7.42
N ASP A 55 -10.65 -16.47 8.17
CA ASP A 55 -11.39 -17.70 7.90
C ASP A 55 -12.92 -17.49 7.87
N ALA A 56 -13.39 -16.29 8.20
CA ALA A 56 -14.82 -15.97 8.28
C ALA A 56 -15.47 -15.71 6.91
N TYR A 57 -14.70 -15.22 5.94
CA TYR A 57 -15.20 -14.81 4.62
C TYR A 57 -14.29 -15.32 3.51
N ASP A 58 -14.88 -15.50 2.33
CA ASP A 58 -14.11 -15.89 1.16
C ASP A 58 -13.27 -14.71 0.60
N PRO A 59 -12.17 -15.00 -0.12
CA PRO A 59 -11.29 -13.98 -0.67
C PRO A 59 -11.95 -13.01 -1.68
N ILE A 60 -13.02 -13.42 -2.35
CA ILE A 60 -13.73 -12.57 -3.34
C ILE A 60 -14.47 -11.47 -2.57
N PHE A 61 -15.26 -11.85 -1.56
CA PHE A 61 -15.95 -10.91 -0.69
C PHE A 61 -14.96 -9.94 -0.02
N VAL A 62 -13.86 -10.47 0.53
CA VAL A 62 -12.82 -9.63 1.16
C VAL A 62 -12.21 -8.65 0.15
N SER A 63 -11.94 -9.08 -1.08
CA SER A 63 -11.42 -8.16 -2.11
C SER A 63 -12.41 -7.03 -2.44
N ASP A 64 -13.71 -7.29 -2.43
CA ASP A 64 -14.72 -6.27 -2.69
C ASP A 64 -14.78 -5.26 -1.54
N ARG A 65 -14.71 -5.74 -0.29
CA ARG A 65 -14.65 -4.86 0.89
C ARG A 65 -13.41 -3.96 0.89
N ILE A 66 -12.27 -4.47 0.43
CA ILE A 66 -11.05 -3.66 0.25
C ILE A 66 -11.28 -2.53 -0.77
N GLU A 67 -11.99 -2.78 -1.88
CA GLU A 67 -12.32 -1.72 -2.85
C GLU A 67 -13.24 -0.65 -2.24
N VAL A 68 -14.26 -1.07 -1.48
CA VAL A 68 -15.16 -0.16 -0.77
C VAL A 68 -14.37 0.69 0.24
N PHE A 69 -13.46 0.07 1.00
CA PHE A 69 -12.57 0.78 1.90
C PHE A 69 -11.72 1.82 1.16
N VAL A 70 -11.09 1.46 0.04
CA VAL A 70 -10.26 2.38 -0.76
C VAL A 70 -11.09 3.58 -1.25
N GLN A 71 -12.31 3.34 -1.73
CA GLN A 71 -13.22 4.42 -2.16
C GLN A 71 -13.60 5.34 -1.01
N ASN A 72 -13.93 4.79 0.17
CA ASN A 72 -14.34 5.57 1.34
C ASN A 72 -13.16 6.32 1.97
N PHE A 73 -11.97 5.70 2.02
CA PHE A 73 -10.76 6.32 2.55
C PHE A 73 -10.39 7.60 1.80
N ARG A 74 -10.71 7.71 0.50
CA ARG A 74 -10.56 8.97 -0.24
C ARG A 74 -11.35 10.11 0.39
N GLN A 75 -12.58 9.86 0.83
CA GLN A 75 -13.42 10.88 1.45
C GLN A 75 -12.79 11.34 2.78
N SER A 76 -12.34 10.39 3.60
CA SER A 76 -11.63 10.67 4.85
C SER A 76 -10.37 11.50 4.61
N LEU A 77 -9.55 11.13 3.62
CA LEU A 77 -8.34 11.87 3.26
C LEU A 77 -8.65 13.31 2.80
N THR A 78 -9.80 13.52 2.15
CA THR A 78 -10.23 14.86 1.70
C THR A 78 -10.66 15.73 2.87
N ALA A 79 -11.49 15.15 3.73
CA ALA A 79 -12.08 15.80 4.90
C ALA A 79 -11.06 16.06 6.01
N MET A 80 -9.90 15.40 5.96
CA MET A 80 -8.82 15.55 6.93
C MET A 80 -8.43 17.03 7.13
N PRO A 81 -8.54 17.57 8.36
CA PRO A 81 -8.10 18.90 8.70
C PRO A 81 -6.60 19.11 8.44
N ALA A 82 -6.22 20.35 8.13
CA ALA A 82 -4.82 20.69 7.85
C ALA A 82 -3.89 20.42 9.04
N GLU A 83 -4.36 20.64 10.26
CA GLU A 83 -3.62 20.40 11.51
C GLU A 83 -3.34 18.91 11.74
N GLU A 84 -4.35 18.06 11.48
CA GLU A 84 -4.21 16.61 11.54
C GLU A 84 -3.24 16.09 10.48
N PHE A 85 -3.35 16.60 9.25
CA PHE A 85 -2.42 16.26 8.18
C PHE A 85 -0.98 16.65 8.53
N ALA A 86 -0.76 17.85 9.08
CA ALA A 86 0.55 18.32 9.50
C ALA A 86 1.15 17.43 10.61
N THR A 87 0.32 16.96 11.54
CA THR A 87 0.74 16.02 12.60
C THR A 87 1.22 14.69 12.02
N ASN A 88 0.50 14.15 11.03
CA ASN A 88 0.90 12.94 10.32
C ASN A 88 2.18 13.13 9.51
N VAL A 89 2.37 14.28 8.86
CA VAL A 89 3.62 14.61 8.15
C VAL A 89 4.81 14.63 9.11
N GLU A 90 4.64 15.22 10.29
CA GLU A 90 5.71 15.23 11.31
C GLU A 90 5.99 13.81 11.83
N ALA A 91 4.96 13.00 12.07
CA ALA A 91 5.14 11.60 12.46
C ALA A 91 5.96 10.82 11.42
N VAL A 92 5.67 10.99 10.13
CA VAL A 92 6.44 10.36 9.05
C VAL A 92 7.88 10.86 9.02
N PHE A 93 8.11 12.16 9.23
CA PHE A 93 9.46 12.71 9.33
C PHE A 93 10.26 12.06 10.45
N GLN A 94 9.66 11.91 11.64
CA GLN A 94 10.31 11.25 12.77
C GLN A 94 10.64 9.78 12.45
N ILE A 95 9.70 9.02 11.87
CA ILE A 95 9.93 7.64 11.44
C ILE A 95 11.11 7.54 10.45
N LEU A 96 11.18 8.46 9.47
CA LEU A 96 12.24 8.45 8.46
C LEU A 96 13.62 8.88 9.01
N THR A 97 13.65 9.64 10.09
CA THR A 97 14.90 10.14 10.72
C THR A 97 15.32 9.34 11.95
N GLU A 98 14.50 8.40 12.41
CA GLU A 98 14.81 7.51 13.53
C GLU A 98 16.09 6.72 13.24
N LYS A 99 17.02 6.74 14.21
CA LYS A 99 18.23 5.93 14.15
C LYS A 99 17.88 4.47 14.35
N LYS A 100 18.56 3.60 13.59
CA LYS A 100 18.47 2.16 13.76
C LYS A 100 18.93 1.76 15.15
N LYS A 101 18.15 0.90 15.81
CA LYS A 101 18.32 0.58 17.24
C LYS A 101 19.46 -0.39 17.48
N ASN A 102 19.81 -1.18 16.48
CA ASN A 102 20.85 -2.20 16.56
C ASN A 102 21.43 -2.53 15.18
N LEU A 103 22.57 -3.22 15.20
CA LEU A 103 23.32 -3.60 14.00
C LEU A 103 22.51 -4.48 13.02
N PRO A 104 21.72 -5.49 13.46
CA PRO A 104 20.87 -6.26 12.54
C PRO A 104 19.85 -5.40 11.79
N GLU A 105 19.22 -4.42 12.46
CA GLU A 105 18.26 -3.52 11.83
C GLU A 105 18.95 -2.62 10.78
N GLU A 106 20.13 -2.11 11.10
CA GLU A 106 20.95 -1.32 10.16
C GLU A 106 21.42 -2.15 8.97
N ALA A 107 21.89 -3.38 9.22
CA ALA A 107 22.29 -4.31 8.16
C ALA A 107 21.13 -4.65 7.23
N TYR A 108 19.95 -4.96 7.77
CA TYR A 108 18.75 -5.22 6.97
C TYR A 108 18.34 -3.99 6.15
N TYR A 109 18.35 -2.81 6.76
CA TYR A 109 18.05 -1.55 6.08
C TYR A 109 18.98 -1.29 4.88
N HIS A 110 20.29 -1.51 5.02
CA HIS A 110 21.23 -1.38 3.90
C HIS A 110 21.11 -2.50 2.87
N TRP A 111 20.84 -3.73 3.32
CA TRP A 111 20.71 -4.89 2.44
C TRP A 111 19.62 -4.71 1.40
N GLN A 112 18.53 -4.03 1.74
CA GLN A 112 17.46 -3.71 0.79
C GLN A 112 17.91 -2.87 -0.41
N TYR A 113 18.93 -2.01 -0.26
CA TYR A 113 19.45 -1.22 -1.37
C TYR A 113 20.40 -2.03 -2.25
N ILE A 114 21.13 -2.97 -1.65
CA ILE A 114 22.05 -3.89 -2.33
C ILE A 114 21.24 -4.91 -3.14
N SER A 115 20.27 -5.57 -2.53
CA SER A 115 19.47 -6.60 -3.20
C SER A 115 18.57 -6.07 -4.31
N ASN A 116 18.32 -4.76 -4.35
CA ASN A 116 17.58 -4.08 -5.41
C ASN A 116 18.49 -3.37 -6.43
N ASP A 117 19.82 -3.54 -6.35
CA ASP A 117 20.83 -2.91 -7.23
C ASP A 117 20.71 -1.37 -7.34
N THR A 118 20.23 -0.72 -6.28
CA THR A 118 20.04 0.75 -6.26
C THR A 118 21.25 1.47 -5.69
N PHE A 119 21.88 0.90 -4.66
CA PHE A 119 23.02 1.48 -3.94
C PHE A 119 22.81 2.92 -3.40
N GLU A 120 21.56 3.39 -3.30
CA GLU A 120 21.17 4.72 -2.82
C GLU A 120 20.98 4.74 -1.29
N PHE A 121 22.04 4.52 -0.52
CA PHE A 121 21.93 4.39 0.95
C PHE A 121 21.42 5.66 1.68
N ASP A 122 21.54 6.83 1.05
CA ASP A 122 21.07 8.11 1.56
C ASP A 122 19.62 8.45 1.17
N ARG A 123 18.94 7.55 0.45
CA ARG A 123 17.61 7.81 -0.11
C ARG A 123 16.57 8.18 0.93
N THR A 124 16.51 7.48 2.06
CA THR A 124 15.58 7.81 3.15
C THR A 124 15.84 9.21 3.71
N LYS A 125 17.10 9.63 3.81
CA LYS A 125 17.45 10.99 4.27
C LYS A 125 16.94 12.05 3.29
N LYS A 126 17.12 11.82 1.99
CA LYS A 126 16.58 12.69 0.94
C LYS A 126 15.04 12.74 0.95
N ILE A 127 14.37 11.61 1.17
CA ILE A 127 12.91 11.55 1.33
C ILE A 127 12.49 12.34 2.58
N ALA A 128 13.17 12.16 3.71
CA ALA A 128 12.88 12.86 4.96
C ALA A 128 12.99 14.39 4.80
N GLN A 129 13.98 14.88 4.05
CA GLN A 129 14.14 16.31 3.77
C GLN A 129 12.94 16.88 2.99
N LEU A 130 12.34 16.08 2.11
CA LEU A 130 11.21 16.50 1.27
C LEU A 130 9.85 16.25 1.92
N VAL A 131 9.75 15.37 2.93
CA VAL A 131 8.44 15.02 3.50
C VAL A 131 7.74 16.21 4.13
N LYS A 132 8.50 17.15 4.71
CA LYS A 132 7.95 18.37 5.31
C LYS A 132 7.38 19.35 4.29
N THR A 133 7.68 19.19 3.01
CA THR A 133 7.14 20.02 1.92
C THR A 133 5.95 19.37 1.22
N VAL A 134 5.56 18.16 1.62
CA VAL A 134 4.43 17.43 1.01
C VAL A 134 3.13 18.11 1.41
N THR A 135 2.26 18.37 0.43
CA THR A 135 0.90 18.87 0.71
C THR A 135 -0.14 17.76 0.66
N LYS A 136 -1.33 18.02 1.21
CA LYS A 136 -2.46 17.08 1.12
C LYS A 136 -2.85 16.81 -0.33
N GLU A 137 -2.77 17.82 -1.19
CA GLU A 137 -3.03 17.71 -2.62
C GLU A 137 -2.02 16.80 -3.33
N ASP A 138 -0.75 16.77 -2.90
CA ASP A 138 0.23 15.83 -3.46
C ASP A 138 -0.13 14.38 -3.16
N VAL A 139 -0.58 14.12 -1.93
CA VAL A 139 -1.05 12.80 -1.49
C VAL A 139 -2.33 12.40 -2.23
N LEU A 140 -3.32 13.29 -2.30
CA LEU A 140 -4.57 13.08 -3.02
C LEU A 140 -4.32 12.80 -4.51
N ARG A 141 -3.41 13.54 -5.14
CA ARG A 141 -3.06 13.34 -6.56
C ARG A 141 -2.49 11.95 -6.82
N LEU A 142 -1.63 11.44 -5.94
CA LEU A 142 -1.10 10.08 -6.05
C LEU A 142 -2.18 9.03 -5.78
N PHE A 143 -3.01 9.26 -4.77
CA PHE A 143 -4.11 8.37 -4.45
C PHE A 143 -5.10 8.25 -5.62
N ASP A 144 -5.57 9.38 -6.14
CA ASP A 144 -6.53 9.42 -7.24
C ASP A 144 -5.97 8.74 -8.48
N ARG A 145 -4.69 9.00 -8.79
CA ARG A 145 -4.04 8.44 -9.96
C ARG A 145 -3.87 6.92 -9.88
N PHE A 146 -3.41 6.39 -8.75
CA PHE A 146 -2.92 5.00 -8.67
C PHE A 146 -3.81 4.04 -7.86
N MET A 147 -4.69 4.54 -6.98
CA MET A 147 -5.50 3.71 -6.07
C MET A 147 -6.97 3.63 -6.48
N LEU A 148 -7.56 4.69 -7.05
CA LEU A 148 -8.98 4.71 -7.39
C LEU A 148 -9.32 3.83 -8.60
N ALA A 149 -10.45 3.12 -8.52
CA ALA A 149 -10.97 2.34 -9.64
C ALA A 149 -11.28 3.23 -10.86
N GLY A 150 -11.11 2.66 -12.06
CA GLY A 150 -11.43 3.34 -13.32
C GLY A 150 -10.39 4.33 -13.82
N THR A 151 -9.26 4.53 -13.12
CA THR A 151 -8.17 5.36 -13.64
C THR A 151 -7.25 4.55 -14.57
N PRO A 152 -6.72 5.17 -15.65
CA PRO A 152 -5.90 4.47 -16.64
C PRO A 152 -4.55 3.99 -16.07
N ASP A 153 -4.06 4.66 -15.03
CA ASP A 153 -2.76 4.39 -14.40
C ASP A 153 -2.84 3.37 -13.25
N ARG A 154 -4.05 2.99 -12.82
CA ARG A 154 -4.20 1.95 -11.79
C ARG A 154 -3.84 0.59 -12.34
N ARG A 155 -2.90 -0.09 -11.67
CA ARG A 155 -2.52 -1.48 -11.93
C ARG A 155 -2.80 -2.29 -10.66
N LYS A 156 -3.86 -3.09 -10.67
CA LYS A 156 -4.27 -3.94 -9.53
C LYS A 156 -3.86 -5.38 -9.80
N LEU A 157 -3.19 -6.00 -8.81
CA LEU A 157 -3.00 -7.45 -8.72
C LEU A 157 -3.71 -7.91 -7.45
N SER A 158 -4.57 -8.93 -7.56
CA SER A 158 -5.20 -9.60 -6.42
C SER A 158 -4.70 -11.04 -6.38
N VAL A 159 -4.13 -11.45 -5.25
CA VAL A 159 -3.74 -12.84 -4.98
C VAL A 159 -4.69 -13.36 -3.93
N GLN A 160 -5.44 -14.40 -4.28
CA GLN A 160 -6.51 -14.96 -3.44
C GLN A 160 -6.17 -16.40 -3.07
N ALA A 161 -6.10 -16.68 -1.78
CA ALA A 161 -5.88 -18.02 -1.26
C ALA A 161 -7.18 -18.52 -0.63
N PHE A 162 -7.76 -19.57 -1.20
CA PHE A 162 -9.04 -20.12 -0.77
C PHE A 162 -8.84 -21.20 0.30
N GLY A 163 -9.56 -21.06 1.41
CA GLY A 163 -9.68 -22.14 2.40
C GLY A 163 -10.45 -23.33 1.84
N SER A 164 -10.31 -24.50 2.47
CA SER A 164 -10.95 -25.75 2.02
C SER A 164 -12.48 -25.65 1.89
N GLY A 165 -13.13 -24.80 2.69
CA GLY A 165 -14.57 -24.54 2.62
C GLY A 165 -15.04 -23.64 1.48
N HIS A 166 -14.13 -23.12 0.65
CA HIS A 166 -14.41 -22.15 -0.41
C HIS A 166 -13.82 -22.55 -1.77
N LEU A 167 -13.44 -23.82 -1.94
CA LEU A 167 -12.82 -24.29 -3.18
C LEU A 167 -13.78 -24.22 -4.39
N ASP A 168 -15.09 -24.28 -4.14
CA ASP A 168 -16.13 -24.11 -5.16
C ASP A 168 -16.15 -22.70 -5.77
N LEU A 169 -15.50 -21.73 -5.13
CA LEU A 169 -15.41 -20.35 -5.61
C LEU A 169 -14.27 -20.12 -6.61
N ILE A 170 -13.28 -21.02 -6.68
CA ILE A 170 -12.09 -20.86 -7.53
C ILE A 170 -12.46 -20.76 -9.01
N ASP A 171 -13.44 -21.55 -9.44
CA ASP A 171 -13.86 -21.65 -10.84
C ASP A 171 -15.03 -20.70 -11.19
N LYS A 172 -15.40 -19.79 -10.28
CA LYS A 172 -16.47 -18.83 -10.55
C LYS A 172 -16.07 -17.86 -11.67
N PRO A 173 -17.03 -17.45 -12.52
CA PRO A 173 -16.77 -16.44 -13.56
C PRO A 173 -16.17 -15.17 -12.95
N LEU A 174 -15.11 -14.68 -13.59
CA LEU A 174 -14.45 -13.45 -13.15
C LEU A 174 -15.25 -12.21 -13.57
N PRO A 175 -15.13 -11.11 -12.80
CA PRO A 175 -15.70 -9.82 -13.21
C PRO A 175 -15.13 -9.33 -14.56
N GLU A 176 -15.90 -8.51 -15.25
CA GLU A 176 -15.48 -7.92 -16.52
C GLU A 176 -14.15 -7.16 -16.39
N GLY A 177 -13.26 -7.33 -17.35
CA GLY A 177 -11.93 -6.70 -17.35
C GLY A 177 -10.89 -7.35 -16.43
N VAL A 178 -11.26 -8.39 -15.67
CA VAL A 178 -10.32 -9.17 -14.86
C VAL A 178 -9.75 -10.33 -15.68
N ARG A 179 -8.43 -10.43 -15.72
CA ARG A 179 -7.71 -11.55 -16.35
C ARG A 179 -7.19 -12.50 -15.26
N LEU A 180 -7.59 -13.77 -15.34
CA LEU A 180 -6.96 -14.82 -14.54
C LEU A 180 -5.52 -15.04 -15.03
N VAL A 181 -4.58 -15.12 -14.11
CA VAL A 181 -3.20 -15.47 -14.41
C VAL A 181 -3.02 -16.93 -13.99
N THR A 182 -2.90 -17.82 -14.98
CA THR A 182 -2.78 -19.28 -14.77
C THR A 182 -1.34 -19.77 -14.76
N SER A 183 -0.41 -18.98 -15.27
CA SER A 183 1.02 -19.27 -15.26
C SER A 183 1.84 -17.98 -15.10
N VAL A 184 3.09 -18.10 -14.67
CA VAL A 184 4.01 -16.95 -14.59
C VAL A 184 4.26 -16.34 -15.97
N ASP A 185 4.24 -17.15 -17.02
CA ASP A 185 4.42 -16.72 -18.41
C ASP A 185 3.23 -15.88 -18.91
N ASP A 186 2.04 -16.06 -18.33
CA ASP A 186 0.88 -15.20 -18.62
C ASP A 186 1.00 -13.80 -17.98
N PHE A 187 1.88 -13.67 -16.98
CA PHE A 187 2.12 -12.42 -16.25
C PHE A 187 3.23 -11.58 -16.91
N VAL A 188 2.98 -11.16 -18.15
CA VAL A 188 3.92 -10.32 -18.91
C VAL A 188 3.65 -8.84 -18.63
N ARG A 189 4.72 -8.04 -18.55
CA ARG A 189 4.61 -6.56 -18.58
C ARG A 189 4.08 -6.14 -19.95
N HIS A 190 2.83 -5.69 -20.01
CA HIS A 190 2.29 -4.92 -21.14
C HIS A 190 2.45 -3.42 -20.88
#